data_AF-A0A2W4LXY5-F1
#
_entry.id   AF-A0A2W4LXY5-F1
#
_cell.length_a   1.000
_cell.length_b   1.000
_cell.length_c   1.000
_cell.angle_alpha   90.00
_cell.angle_beta   90.00
_cell.angle_gamma   90.00
#
_symmetry.space_group_name_H-M   'P 1'
#
loop_
_entity.id
_entity.type
_entity.pdbx_description
1 polymer ?
#
loop_
_entity_poly.entity_id
_entity_poly.type
_entity_poly.pdbx_seq_one_letter_code
_entity_poly.pdbx_strand_id
1 'polypeptide(L)'
;MTRFFVRGEPPSDLRKPFLAAIRLRAFQPLDPDGEANEASGWCVMDRPFDLDFEPDKVFEDRFLLLGFRIDRFRVPPAMVRAQMADEEARALHRTGKNRLSRNERLEIRDKIVRRLRRKLAPSTRAIDVVWDLDGGTVLFFSHSKRVLADFCALFERTFRLALDEDSPYRAALRANLPRALLRELDHVEPMALRRTASSKAKRLAASAAPPANGSSRATLGASDTSRRTTPMASDANGSQRATSTASDANGSRRAAPSANDAEDDPLRRIETTRFLGSEFLLWIWLRGELSTASIRLDGDTELDVWLDRQLTLESPIDKNERVTVRGMAPADAEEAREAVRAGKLPVVARIVLRNVERDFVAGL
;
A
#
# COMPACT_ATOMS: atom_id res chain seq x y z
N MET A 1 10.75 -11.53 1.10
CA MET A 1 9.84 -12.39 0.32
C MET A 1 8.44 -12.23 0.86
N THR A 2 7.46 -11.90 0.02
CA THR A 2 6.03 -11.95 0.35
C THR A 2 5.45 -13.27 -0.21
N ARG A 3 4.57 -13.91 0.56
CA ARG A 3 3.80 -15.10 0.14
C ARG A 3 2.38 -14.69 -0.26
N PHE A 4 1.87 -15.31 -1.31
CA PHE A 4 0.50 -15.18 -1.79
C PHE A 4 -0.12 -16.58 -1.95
N PHE A 5 -1.44 -16.64 -1.94
CA PHE A 5 -2.22 -17.83 -2.28
C PHE A 5 -3.08 -17.53 -3.51
N VAL A 6 -3.13 -18.48 -4.43
CA VAL A 6 -3.94 -18.37 -5.65
C VAL A 6 -5.40 -18.62 -5.29
N ARG A 7 -6.30 -17.76 -5.77
CA ARG A 7 -7.74 -17.89 -5.59
C ARG A 7 -8.37 -18.49 -6.85
N GLY A 8 -9.01 -19.65 -6.69
CA GLY A 8 -9.55 -20.48 -7.78
C GLY A 8 -8.57 -21.60 -8.17
N GLU A 9 -9.11 -22.64 -8.80
CA GLU A 9 -8.33 -23.81 -9.24
C GLU A 9 -7.69 -23.56 -10.61
N PRO A 10 -6.42 -23.96 -10.84
CA PRO A 10 -5.79 -23.89 -12.15
C PRO A 10 -6.37 -24.95 -13.10
N PRO A 11 -6.33 -24.73 -14.44
CA PRO A 11 -6.78 -25.73 -15.41
C PRO A 11 -5.95 -27.03 -15.38
N SER A 12 -6.55 -28.16 -15.75
CA SER A 12 -5.88 -29.47 -15.70
C SER A 12 -4.72 -29.64 -16.70
N ASP A 13 -4.82 -29.12 -17.93
CA ASP A 13 -3.66 -28.89 -18.83
C ASP A 13 -3.24 -27.42 -18.73
N LEU A 14 -2.64 -27.03 -17.61
CA LEU A 14 -2.15 -25.65 -17.41
C LEU A 14 -0.89 -25.31 -18.21
N ARG A 15 0.00 -26.28 -18.48
CA ARG A 15 1.38 -25.97 -18.94
C ARG A 15 1.38 -25.24 -20.28
N LYS A 16 0.63 -25.73 -21.27
CA LYS A 16 0.53 -25.11 -22.61
C LYS A 16 -0.13 -23.72 -22.59
N PRO A 17 -1.36 -23.53 -22.04
CA PRO A 17 -2.01 -22.22 -22.02
C PRO A 17 -1.26 -21.20 -21.15
N PHE A 18 -0.64 -21.62 -20.04
CA PHE A 18 0.17 -20.71 -19.22
C PHE A 18 1.43 -20.27 -19.98
N LEU A 19 2.16 -21.17 -20.64
CA LEU A 19 3.32 -20.80 -21.45
C LEU A 19 2.95 -19.81 -22.58
N ALA A 20 1.81 -20.02 -23.25
CA ALA A 20 1.30 -19.08 -24.25
C ALA A 20 0.90 -17.72 -23.64
N ALA A 21 0.26 -17.72 -22.47
CA ALA A 21 -0.14 -16.50 -21.78
C ALA A 21 1.05 -15.69 -21.23
N ILE A 22 2.11 -16.38 -20.77
CA ILE A 22 3.38 -15.79 -20.35
C ILE A 22 4.07 -15.14 -21.56
N ARG A 23 4.23 -15.86 -22.68
CA ARG A 23 4.84 -15.33 -23.93
C ARG A 23 4.11 -14.08 -24.44
N LEU A 24 2.77 -14.07 -24.40
CA LEU A 24 1.95 -12.89 -24.75
C LEU A 24 2.17 -11.68 -23.83
N ARG A 25 2.81 -11.86 -22.66
CA ARG A 25 3.11 -10.83 -21.66
C ARG A 25 4.60 -10.81 -21.28
N ALA A 26 5.45 -11.29 -22.20
CA ALA A 26 6.89 -11.10 -22.14
C ALA A 26 7.22 -9.61 -22.00
N PHE A 27 8.22 -9.29 -21.20
CA PHE A 27 8.67 -7.92 -20.96
C PHE A 27 8.96 -7.20 -22.29
N GLN A 28 8.34 -6.04 -22.48
CA GLN A 28 8.57 -5.18 -23.63
C GLN A 28 9.48 -4.01 -23.21
N PRO A 29 10.64 -3.80 -23.88
CA PRO A 29 11.50 -2.66 -23.62
C PRO A 29 10.78 -1.32 -23.75
N LEU A 30 11.19 -0.34 -22.95
CA LEU A 30 10.69 1.04 -23.06
C LEU A 30 11.14 1.69 -24.36
N ASP A 31 10.18 2.11 -25.19
CA ASP A 31 10.42 3.04 -26.30
C ASP A 31 10.95 4.39 -25.74
N PRO A 32 12.16 4.85 -26.16
CA PRO A 32 12.69 6.14 -25.77
C PRO A 32 11.82 7.36 -26.18
N ASP A 33 11.03 7.24 -27.25
CA ASP A 33 10.27 8.33 -27.85
C ASP A 33 8.78 8.36 -27.47
N GLY A 34 8.21 7.22 -27.07
CA GLY A 34 6.91 7.10 -26.41
C GLY A 34 6.86 7.76 -25.03
N GLU A 35 5.69 7.82 -24.38
CA GLU A 35 5.55 8.65 -23.17
C GLU A 35 5.99 7.97 -21.87
N ALA A 36 5.94 6.64 -21.80
CA ALA A 36 6.17 5.85 -20.60
C ALA A 36 7.56 6.09 -19.95
N ASN A 37 7.59 6.12 -18.62
CA ASN A 37 8.83 6.16 -17.82
C ASN A 37 9.15 4.82 -17.15
N GLU A 38 8.24 3.86 -17.19
CA GLU A 38 8.33 2.56 -16.54
C GLU A 38 7.57 1.52 -17.36
N ALA A 39 8.17 0.34 -17.55
CA ALA A 39 7.54 -0.83 -18.15
C ALA A 39 7.80 -2.06 -17.27
N SER A 40 6.88 -3.01 -17.29
CA SER A 40 7.03 -4.29 -16.58
C SER A 40 6.41 -5.45 -17.36
N GLY A 41 6.90 -6.66 -17.10
CA GLY A 41 6.48 -7.89 -17.77
C GLY A 41 7.32 -9.09 -17.34
N TRP A 42 7.04 -10.25 -17.92
CA TRP A 42 7.77 -11.48 -17.59
C TRP A 42 9.14 -11.54 -18.26
N CYS A 43 10.09 -12.17 -17.58
CA CYS A 43 11.36 -12.65 -18.13
C CYS A 43 11.67 -14.04 -17.54
N VAL A 44 12.67 -14.73 -18.07
CA VAL A 44 13.14 -15.99 -17.47
C VAL A 44 13.79 -15.70 -16.10
N MET A 45 13.55 -16.57 -15.12
CA MET A 45 14.14 -16.49 -13.77
C MET A 45 15.67 -16.52 -13.85
N ASP A 46 16.37 -15.78 -12.99
CA ASP A 46 17.83 -15.52 -13.01
C ASP A 46 18.42 -14.89 -14.30
N ARG A 47 17.72 -14.95 -15.43
CA ARG A 47 18.14 -14.43 -16.75
C ARG A 47 17.19 -13.34 -17.24
N PRO A 48 17.21 -12.12 -16.65
CA PRO A 48 16.20 -11.10 -16.91
C PRO A 48 16.25 -10.44 -18.29
N PHE A 49 17.20 -10.82 -19.14
CA PHE A 49 17.27 -10.43 -20.56
C PHE A 49 16.91 -11.58 -21.51
N ASP A 50 16.73 -12.81 -21.01
CA ASP A 50 16.16 -13.94 -21.74
C ASP A 50 14.63 -13.82 -21.64
N LEU A 51 13.99 -13.70 -22.81
CA LEU A 51 12.54 -13.57 -22.99
C LEU A 51 11.96 -14.77 -23.76
N ASP A 52 12.81 -15.74 -24.11
CA ASP A 52 12.45 -16.91 -24.91
C ASP A 52 12.00 -18.03 -23.99
N PHE A 53 10.74 -17.93 -23.54
CA PHE A 53 10.13 -18.88 -22.62
C PHE A 53 9.98 -20.26 -23.24
N GLU A 54 10.88 -21.18 -22.89
CA GLU A 54 10.83 -22.60 -23.22
C GLU A 54 10.25 -23.39 -22.02
N PRO A 55 9.67 -24.59 -22.21
CA PRO A 55 8.94 -25.28 -21.13
C PRO A 55 9.80 -25.63 -19.93
N ASP A 56 11.06 -26.00 -20.17
CA ASP A 56 12.12 -26.29 -19.20
C ASP A 56 12.59 -25.04 -18.43
N LYS A 57 12.64 -23.87 -19.09
CA LYS A 57 12.96 -22.59 -18.42
C LYS A 57 11.85 -22.08 -17.48
N VAL A 58 10.64 -22.65 -17.57
CA VAL A 58 9.43 -22.14 -16.91
C VAL A 58 8.79 -23.14 -15.95
N PHE A 59 8.94 -24.44 -16.17
CA PHE A 59 8.33 -25.48 -15.35
C PHE A 59 9.36 -26.49 -14.83
N GLU A 60 9.60 -26.49 -13.53
CA GLU A 60 10.48 -27.43 -12.84
C GLU A 60 9.62 -28.32 -11.94
N ASP A 61 9.42 -29.58 -12.33
CA ASP A 61 8.44 -30.51 -11.73
C ASP A 61 7.07 -29.85 -11.47
N ARG A 62 6.64 -29.67 -10.21
CA ARG A 62 5.40 -29.00 -9.76
C ARG A 62 5.46 -27.47 -9.71
N PHE A 63 6.61 -26.86 -9.98
CA PHE A 63 6.83 -25.42 -9.85
C PHE A 63 6.75 -24.70 -11.20
N LEU A 64 6.20 -23.48 -11.18
CA LEU A 64 6.28 -22.50 -12.26
C LEU A 64 7.23 -21.37 -11.82
N LEU A 65 8.26 -21.13 -12.63
CA LEU A 65 9.38 -20.23 -12.35
C LEU A 65 9.41 -19.05 -13.33
N LEU A 66 9.43 -17.81 -12.82
CA LEU A 66 9.47 -16.59 -13.64
C LEU A 66 10.24 -15.46 -12.95
N GLY A 67 10.81 -14.55 -13.76
CA GLY A 67 11.24 -13.23 -13.31
C GLY A 67 10.20 -12.16 -13.63
N PHE A 68 9.86 -11.31 -12.67
CA PHE A 68 9.11 -10.06 -12.89
C PHE A 68 10.09 -8.92 -13.16
N ARG A 69 10.25 -8.51 -14.43
CA ARG A 69 11.14 -7.41 -14.81
C ARG A 69 10.41 -6.08 -14.76
N ILE A 70 11.13 -5.06 -14.28
CA ILE A 70 10.75 -3.65 -14.29
C ILE A 70 11.92 -2.83 -14.84
N ASP A 71 11.70 -2.13 -15.94
CA ASP A 71 12.65 -1.15 -16.48
C ASP A 71 12.11 0.26 -16.24
N ARG A 72 12.99 1.21 -15.89
CA ARG A 72 12.61 2.61 -15.66
C ARG A 72 13.57 3.61 -16.28
N PHE A 73 13.06 4.58 -17.05
CA PHE A 73 13.84 5.76 -17.42
C PHE A 73 13.98 6.70 -16.23
N ARG A 74 15.23 7.01 -15.85
CA ARG A 74 15.57 8.00 -14.82
C ARG A 74 16.41 9.13 -15.43
N VAL A 75 15.76 10.03 -16.15
CA VAL A 75 16.42 11.20 -16.75
C VAL A 75 16.85 12.18 -15.62
N PRO A 76 18.15 12.46 -15.42
CA PRO A 76 18.59 13.27 -14.29
C PRO A 76 18.10 14.74 -14.37
N PRO A 77 17.40 15.27 -13.35
CA PRO A 77 16.82 16.62 -13.41
C PRO A 77 17.87 17.74 -13.42
N ALA A 78 19.11 17.46 -13.02
CA ALA A 78 20.24 18.37 -13.23
C ALA A 78 20.57 18.54 -14.73
N MET A 79 20.64 17.43 -15.48
CA MET A 79 20.95 17.44 -16.91
C MET A 79 19.82 18.06 -17.74
N VAL A 80 18.55 17.84 -17.36
CA VAL A 80 17.40 18.53 -17.98
C VAL A 80 17.51 20.04 -17.76
N ARG A 81 17.77 20.50 -16.53
CA ARG A 81 17.90 21.95 -16.22
C ARG A 81 19.06 22.60 -16.97
N ALA A 82 20.22 21.94 -17.05
CA ALA A 82 21.38 22.44 -17.79
C ALA A 82 21.06 22.63 -19.28
N GLN A 83 20.55 21.59 -19.95
CA GLN A 83 20.20 21.70 -21.37
C GLN A 83 19.02 22.64 -21.62
N MET A 84 18.10 22.83 -20.66
CA MET A 84 17.06 23.85 -20.78
C MET A 84 17.67 25.26 -20.76
N ALA A 85 18.61 25.56 -19.87
CA ALA A 85 19.26 26.87 -19.84
C ALA A 85 19.96 27.20 -21.18
N ASP A 86 20.71 26.25 -21.73
CA ASP A 86 21.39 26.40 -23.03
C ASP A 86 20.40 26.68 -24.19
N GLU A 87 19.35 25.87 -24.31
CA GLU A 87 18.41 25.96 -25.42
C GLU A 87 17.47 27.17 -25.27
N GLU A 88 17.10 27.56 -24.04
CA GLU A 88 16.35 28.78 -23.76
C GLU A 88 17.16 30.04 -24.10
N ALA A 89 18.44 30.12 -23.69
CA ALA A 89 19.32 31.24 -24.04
C ALA A 89 19.50 31.36 -25.56
N ARG A 90 19.69 30.24 -26.27
CA ARG A 90 19.75 30.21 -27.74
C ARG A 90 18.43 30.64 -28.39
N ALA A 91 17.29 30.25 -27.84
CA ALA A 91 15.98 30.61 -28.38
C ALA A 91 15.67 32.10 -28.19
N LEU A 92 16.00 32.68 -27.03
CA LEU A 92 15.90 34.12 -26.78
C LEU A 92 16.77 34.90 -27.77
N HIS A 93 18.06 34.53 -27.91
CA HIS A 93 18.98 35.17 -28.86
C HIS A 93 18.52 35.08 -30.32
N ARG A 94 17.97 33.94 -30.76
CA ARG A 94 17.48 33.80 -32.15
C ARG A 94 16.18 34.54 -32.43
N THR A 95 15.35 34.81 -31.42
CA THR A 95 14.01 35.39 -31.60
C THR A 95 13.90 36.86 -31.19
N GLY A 96 14.93 37.42 -30.54
CA GLY A 96 14.90 38.78 -30.00
C GLY A 96 13.89 38.96 -28.84
N LYS A 97 13.29 37.87 -28.34
CA LYS A 97 12.32 37.92 -27.24
C LYS A 97 13.03 38.07 -25.90
N ASN A 98 12.50 38.92 -25.02
CA ASN A 98 12.97 39.03 -23.63
C ASN A 98 12.54 37.84 -22.75
N ARG A 99 11.52 37.07 -23.15
CA ARG A 99 11.05 35.88 -22.42
C ARG A 99 10.32 34.89 -23.34
N LEU A 100 10.50 33.60 -23.11
CA LEU A 100 9.74 32.53 -23.75
C LEU A 100 8.39 32.29 -23.05
N SER A 101 7.38 31.89 -23.81
CA SER A 101 6.06 31.49 -23.30
C SER A 101 6.10 30.15 -22.55
N ARG A 102 5.01 29.81 -21.85
CA ARG A 102 4.88 28.53 -21.14
C ARG A 102 4.96 27.33 -22.09
N ASN A 103 4.43 27.44 -23.30
CA ASN A 103 4.39 26.36 -24.29
C ASN A 103 5.76 26.15 -24.93
N GLU A 104 6.44 27.22 -25.38
CA GLU A 104 7.81 27.14 -25.91
C GLU A 104 8.77 26.47 -24.92
N ARG A 105 8.66 26.77 -23.60
CA ARG A 105 9.48 26.14 -22.56
C ARG A 105 9.10 24.67 -22.28
N LEU A 106 7.87 24.26 -22.55
CA LEU A 106 7.43 22.87 -22.46
C LEU A 106 7.95 22.06 -23.66
N GLU A 107 7.78 22.58 -24.88
CA GLU A 107 8.30 21.97 -26.12
C GLU A 107 9.82 21.79 -26.07
N ILE A 108 10.56 22.80 -25.58
CA ILE A 108 12.02 22.71 -25.34
C ILE A 108 12.33 21.59 -24.35
N ARG A 109 11.60 21.50 -23.22
CA ARG A 109 11.80 20.45 -22.21
C ARG A 109 11.54 19.06 -22.79
N ASP A 110 10.45 18.86 -23.50
CA ASP A 110 10.06 17.54 -23.99
C ASP A 110 11.02 17.06 -25.09
N LYS A 111 11.46 17.99 -25.95
CA LYS A 111 12.55 17.74 -26.92
C LYS A 111 13.86 17.37 -26.24
N ILE A 112 14.21 18.00 -25.11
CA ILE A 112 15.36 17.62 -24.29
C ILE A 112 15.16 16.24 -23.67
N VAL A 113 14.01 15.95 -23.06
CA VAL A 113 13.74 14.67 -22.37
C VAL A 113 13.78 13.49 -23.34
N ARG A 114 13.14 13.58 -24.52
CA ARG A 114 13.23 12.54 -25.56
C ARG A 114 14.68 12.36 -26.07
N ARG A 115 15.39 13.47 -26.33
CA ARG A 115 16.82 13.47 -26.72
C ARG A 115 17.74 12.87 -25.64
N LEU A 116 17.36 12.93 -24.36
CA LEU A 116 18.09 12.32 -23.25
C LEU A 116 17.74 10.84 -23.05
N ARG A 117 16.47 10.44 -23.19
CA ARG A 117 16.07 9.02 -23.16
C ARG A 117 16.79 8.20 -24.23
N ARG A 118 16.88 8.71 -25.47
CA ARG A 118 17.67 8.09 -26.55
C ARG A 118 19.19 8.00 -26.30
N LYS A 119 19.69 8.51 -25.16
CA LYS A 119 21.09 8.43 -24.72
C LYS A 119 21.28 7.70 -23.38
N LEU A 120 20.21 7.24 -22.74
CA LEU A 120 20.23 6.63 -21.41
C LEU A 120 19.60 5.24 -21.49
N ALA A 121 20.32 4.20 -21.07
CA ALA A 121 19.68 2.92 -20.79
C ALA A 121 18.68 3.08 -19.62
N PRO A 122 17.52 2.42 -19.66
CA PRO A 122 16.63 2.35 -18.49
C PRO A 122 17.32 1.55 -17.36
N SER A 123 16.99 1.87 -16.10
CA SER A 123 17.44 1.06 -14.96
C SER A 123 16.55 -0.18 -14.83
N THR A 124 17.11 -1.35 -15.13
CA THR A 124 16.45 -2.66 -14.96
C THR A 124 16.47 -3.13 -13.51
N ARG A 125 15.39 -3.78 -13.09
CA ARG A 125 15.31 -4.65 -11.92
C ARG A 125 14.50 -5.88 -12.31
N ALA A 126 14.95 -7.06 -11.92
CA ALA A 126 14.11 -8.25 -11.86
C ALA A 126 13.85 -8.63 -10.41
N ILE A 127 12.75 -9.35 -10.19
CA ILE A 127 12.32 -9.90 -8.91
C ILE A 127 11.71 -11.26 -9.20
N ASP A 128 12.21 -12.29 -8.54
CA ASP A 128 11.86 -13.67 -8.88
C ASP A 128 10.50 -14.07 -8.31
N VAL A 129 9.87 -15.02 -8.99
CA VAL A 129 8.54 -15.57 -8.72
C VAL A 129 8.64 -17.09 -8.78
N VAL A 130 8.29 -17.75 -7.68
CA VAL A 130 8.16 -19.20 -7.60
C VAL A 130 6.72 -19.52 -7.26
N TRP A 131 6.02 -20.25 -8.13
CA TRP A 131 4.65 -20.71 -7.90
C TRP A 131 4.64 -22.23 -7.77
N ASP A 132 4.31 -22.72 -6.57
CA ASP A 132 3.93 -24.10 -6.30
C ASP A 132 2.51 -24.36 -6.84
N LEU A 133 2.40 -25.11 -7.94
CA LEU A 133 1.13 -25.34 -8.63
C LEU A 133 0.20 -26.24 -7.81
N ASP A 134 0.73 -27.30 -7.21
CA ASP A 134 -0.03 -28.23 -6.35
C ASP A 134 -0.45 -27.54 -5.04
N GLY A 135 0.46 -26.77 -4.45
CA GLY A 135 0.25 -26.08 -3.16
C GLY A 135 -0.48 -24.74 -3.28
N GLY A 136 -0.88 -24.31 -4.48
CA GLY A 136 -1.58 -23.05 -4.73
C GLY A 136 -0.85 -21.80 -4.21
N THR A 137 0.48 -21.88 -4.03
CA THR A 137 1.26 -20.90 -3.25
C THR A 137 2.28 -20.19 -4.12
N VAL A 138 2.29 -18.87 -4.09
CA VAL A 138 3.23 -18.02 -4.85
C VAL A 138 4.15 -17.27 -3.91
N LEU A 139 5.45 -17.39 -4.13
CA LEU A 139 6.50 -16.65 -3.44
C LEU A 139 7.05 -15.57 -4.37
N PHE A 140 7.06 -14.32 -3.88
CA PHE A 140 7.56 -13.17 -4.63
C PHE A 140 8.63 -12.43 -3.82
N PHE A 141 9.79 -12.18 -4.41
CA PHE A 141 10.98 -11.73 -3.66
C PHE A 141 11.05 -10.20 -3.44
N SER A 142 9.91 -9.58 -3.14
CA SER A 142 9.76 -8.14 -2.83
C SER A 142 8.72 -7.90 -1.73
N HIS A 143 8.80 -6.73 -1.08
CA HIS A 143 7.82 -6.22 -0.10
C HIS A 143 7.26 -4.83 -0.48
N SER A 144 7.67 -4.26 -1.62
CA SER A 144 7.27 -2.89 -1.98
C SER A 144 5.82 -2.87 -2.47
N LYS A 145 4.89 -2.30 -1.69
CA LYS A 145 3.43 -2.33 -1.98
C LYS A 145 3.04 -1.95 -3.41
N ARG A 146 3.70 -0.96 -4.03
CA ARG A 146 3.52 -0.62 -5.46
C ARG A 146 3.85 -1.83 -6.35
N VAL A 147 5.04 -2.39 -6.15
CA VAL A 147 5.54 -3.52 -6.94
C VAL A 147 4.73 -4.79 -6.70
N LEU A 148 4.19 -5.00 -5.50
CA LEU A 148 3.22 -6.07 -5.22
C LEU A 148 1.94 -5.88 -6.06
N ALA A 149 1.38 -4.67 -6.10
CA ALA A 149 0.19 -4.38 -6.92
C ALA A 149 0.47 -4.51 -8.43
N ASP A 150 1.61 -3.98 -8.91
CA ASP A 150 2.05 -4.10 -10.31
C ASP A 150 2.22 -5.59 -10.71
N PHE A 151 2.78 -6.41 -9.80
CA PHE A 151 2.93 -7.86 -9.95
C PHE A 151 1.59 -8.60 -9.97
N CYS A 152 0.72 -8.39 -8.99
CA CYS A 152 -0.61 -9.04 -8.95
C CYS A 152 -1.43 -8.68 -10.19
N ALA A 153 -1.38 -7.42 -10.64
CA ALA A 153 -2.05 -6.99 -11.87
C ALA A 153 -1.44 -7.62 -13.14
N LEU A 154 -0.16 -7.99 -13.17
CA LEU A 154 0.40 -8.80 -14.26
C LEU A 154 -0.03 -10.27 -14.14
N PHE A 155 0.05 -10.85 -12.93
CA PHE A 155 -0.34 -12.24 -12.65
C PHE A 155 -1.78 -12.52 -13.07
N GLU A 156 -2.75 -11.74 -12.57
CA GLU A 156 -4.17 -11.90 -12.87
C GLU A 156 -4.47 -11.72 -14.36
N ARG A 157 -3.85 -10.71 -15.01
CA ARG A 157 -3.96 -10.53 -16.47
C ARG A 157 -3.39 -11.72 -17.24
N THR A 158 -2.39 -12.42 -16.71
CA THR A 158 -1.72 -13.57 -17.35
C THR A 158 -2.52 -14.85 -17.16
N PHE A 159 -2.71 -15.27 -15.91
CA PHE A 159 -3.23 -16.60 -15.55
C PHE A 159 -4.73 -16.63 -15.31
N ARG A 160 -5.40 -15.45 -15.28
CA ARG A 160 -6.84 -15.29 -14.97
C ARG A 160 -7.25 -15.79 -13.56
N LEU A 161 -6.28 -15.81 -12.65
CA LEU A 161 -6.42 -16.20 -11.25
C LEU A 161 -5.96 -15.04 -10.37
N ALA A 162 -6.67 -14.78 -9.27
CA ALA A 162 -6.33 -13.71 -8.34
C ALA A 162 -5.33 -14.18 -7.27
N LEU A 163 -4.60 -13.24 -6.67
CA LEU A 163 -3.64 -13.49 -5.59
C LEU A 163 -4.12 -12.84 -4.28
N ASP A 164 -4.34 -13.67 -3.27
CA ASP A 164 -4.54 -13.22 -1.89
C ASP A 164 -3.18 -13.14 -1.18
N GLU A 165 -2.78 -11.96 -0.69
CA GLU A 165 -1.56 -11.82 0.11
C GLU A 165 -1.72 -12.57 1.45
N ASP A 166 -0.66 -13.25 1.90
CA ASP A 166 -0.67 -13.93 3.18
C ASP A 166 -0.69 -12.95 4.36
N SER A 167 -1.37 -13.33 5.43
CA SER A 167 -1.45 -12.55 6.67
C SER A 167 -1.46 -13.49 7.88
N PRO A 168 -1.15 -13.01 9.09
CA PRO A 168 -1.24 -13.81 10.31
C PRO A 168 -2.62 -14.47 10.49
N TYR A 169 -3.69 -13.77 10.10
CA TYR A 169 -5.06 -14.30 10.10
C TYR A 169 -5.27 -15.43 9.08
N ARG A 170 -4.81 -15.27 7.83
CA ARG A 170 -4.87 -16.39 6.85
C ARG A 170 -4.00 -17.58 7.28
N ALA A 171 -2.86 -17.33 7.93
CA ALA A 171 -2.00 -18.37 8.47
C ALA A 171 -2.70 -19.15 9.60
N ALA A 172 -3.37 -18.44 10.52
CA ALA A 172 -4.16 -19.06 11.58
C ALA A 172 -5.34 -19.91 11.06
N LEU A 173 -6.04 -19.43 10.03
CA LEU A 173 -7.09 -20.21 9.34
C LEU A 173 -6.55 -21.52 8.74
N ARG A 174 -5.36 -21.47 8.11
CA ARG A 174 -4.71 -22.68 7.55
C ARG A 174 -4.11 -23.60 8.60
N ALA A 175 -3.74 -23.09 9.77
CA ALA A 175 -3.24 -23.88 10.89
C ALA A 175 -4.32 -24.73 11.59
N ASN A 176 -5.57 -24.69 11.10
CA ASN A 176 -6.70 -25.48 11.61
C ASN A 176 -6.92 -25.33 13.13
N LEU A 177 -6.70 -24.11 13.63
CA LEU A 177 -6.80 -23.81 15.06
C LEU A 177 -8.22 -24.12 15.60
N PRO A 178 -8.35 -24.48 16.89
CA PRO A 178 -9.65 -24.62 17.55
C PRO A 178 -10.59 -23.46 17.24
N ARG A 179 -11.85 -23.76 16.89
CA ARG A 179 -12.87 -22.78 16.49
C ARG A 179 -13.11 -21.65 17.51
N ALA A 180 -12.75 -21.85 18.78
CA ALA A 180 -12.72 -20.78 19.78
C ALA A 180 -11.64 -19.73 19.45
N LEU A 181 -10.37 -20.14 19.26
CA LEU A 181 -9.27 -19.24 18.93
C LEU A 181 -9.47 -18.52 17.58
N LEU A 182 -10.12 -19.18 16.61
CA LEU A 182 -10.50 -18.52 15.35
C LEU A 182 -11.57 -17.43 15.55
N ARG A 183 -12.48 -17.57 16.52
CA ARG A 183 -13.44 -16.51 16.88
C ARG A 183 -12.79 -15.38 17.67
N GLU A 184 -11.85 -15.68 18.57
CA GLU A 184 -11.07 -14.63 19.22
C GLU A 184 -10.29 -13.80 18.19
N LEU A 185 -9.70 -14.45 17.17
CA LEU A 185 -9.01 -13.80 16.05
C LEU A 185 -9.90 -12.86 15.23
N ASP A 186 -11.21 -13.12 15.13
CA ASP A 186 -12.19 -12.24 14.49
C ASP A 186 -12.47 -10.96 15.32
N HIS A 187 -12.03 -10.92 16.58
CA HIS A 187 -12.30 -9.85 17.54
C HIS A 187 -11.03 -9.15 18.05
N VAL A 188 -9.84 -9.52 17.54
CA VAL A 188 -8.58 -8.81 17.89
C VAL A 188 -8.53 -7.47 17.15
N GLU A 189 -8.94 -6.39 17.83
CA GLU A 189 -8.60 -5.03 17.43
C GLU A 189 -7.07 -4.77 17.57
N PRO A 190 -6.50 -3.79 16.84
CA PRO A 190 -5.12 -3.35 17.06
C PRO A 190 -4.86 -3.03 18.53
N MET A 191 -3.85 -3.65 19.15
CA MET A 191 -3.59 -3.54 20.58
C MET A 191 -2.92 -2.19 20.89
N ALA A 192 -3.74 -1.15 20.93
CA ALA A 192 -3.34 0.20 21.31
C ALA A 192 -2.94 0.24 22.80
N LEU A 193 -1.67 -0.03 23.10
CA LEU A 193 -1.06 0.06 24.45
C LEU A 193 -1.02 1.49 25.04
N ARG A 194 -1.71 2.45 24.43
CA ARG A 194 -2.03 3.75 25.03
C ARG A 194 -3.29 3.59 25.86
N ARG A 195 -3.28 4.09 27.11
CA ARG A 195 -4.54 4.46 27.78
C ARG A 195 -5.29 5.41 26.85
N THR A 196 -6.41 4.97 26.28
CA THR A 196 -7.29 5.83 25.50
C THR A 196 -7.78 6.93 26.44
N ALA A 197 -7.27 8.15 26.22
CA ALA A 197 -7.76 9.32 26.94
C ALA A 197 -9.25 9.44 26.61
N SER A 198 -10.11 9.17 27.59
CA SER A 198 -11.55 9.03 27.35
C SER A 198 -12.11 10.29 26.68
N SER A 199 -13.24 10.16 25.97
CA SER A 199 -13.82 11.28 25.19
C SER A 199 -14.02 12.58 25.99
N LYS A 200 -14.13 12.46 27.32
CA LYS A 200 -14.10 13.56 28.30
C LYS A 200 -12.81 14.41 28.24
N ALA A 201 -11.64 13.81 28.08
CA ALA A 201 -10.36 14.51 27.95
C ALA A 201 -10.27 15.32 26.64
N LYS A 202 -10.73 14.75 25.52
CA LYS A 202 -10.80 15.47 24.23
C LYS A 202 -11.76 16.66 24.29
N ARG A 203 -12.82 16.60 25.11
CA ARG A 203 -13.70 17.74 25.41
C ARG A 203 -13.03 18.80 26.29
N LEU A 204 -12.25 18.43 27.32
CA LEU A 204 -11.54 19.42 28.15
C LEU A 204 -10.47 20.17 27.34
N ALA A 205 -9.69 19.46 26.52
CA ALA A 205 -8.66 20.09 25.67
C ALA A 205 -9.25 21.12 24.68
N ALA A 206 -10.42 20.84 24.11
CA ALA A 206 -11.14 21.76 23.23
C ALA A 206 -11.74 22.98 23.94
N SER A 207 -11.80 22.98 25.29
CA SER A 207 -12.35 24.06 26.10
C SER A 207 -11.29 25.03 26.64
N ALA A 208 -10.01 24.81 26.36
CA ALA A 208 -8.87 25.47 27.01
C ALA A 208 -8.01 26.31 26.05
N ALA A 209 -8.63 27.03 25.11
CA ALA A 209 -7.96 28.00 24.25
C ALA A 209 -8.15 29.43 24.79
N PRO A 210 -7.07 30.19 25.08
CA PRO A 210 -7.18 31.58 25.54
C PRO A 210 -7.53 32.53 24.39
N PRO A 211 -8.39 33.56 24.62
CA PRO A 211 -8.69 34.57 23.61
C PRO A 211 -7.50 35.50 23.33
N ALA A 212 -7.35 35.94 22.08
CA ALA A 212 -6.23 36.76 21.64
C ALA A 212 -6.39 38.24 22.00
N ASN A 213 -5.31 38.87 22.47
CA ASN A 213 -5.20 40.33 22.61
C ASN A 213 -4.75 40.96 21.29
N GLY A 214 -5.57 41.86 20.72
CA GLY A 214 -5.21 42.73 19.60
C GLY A 214 -5.54 44.18 19.98
N SER A 215 -4.54 45.07 19.98
CA SER A 215 -4.68 46.42 20.53
C SER A 215 -5.37 47.41 19.58
N SER A 216 -6.16 48.31 20.15
CA SER A 216 -6.94 49.34 19.44
C SER A 216 -6.08 50.48 18.88
N ARG A 217 -6.53 51.06 17.76
CA ARG A 217 -6.43 52.51 17.51
C ARG A 217 -7.61 52.95 16.64
N ALA A 218 -8.23 54.10 16.95
CA ALA A 218 -9.48 54.54 16.33
C ALA A 218 -9.39 56.00 15.84
N THR A 219 -10.15 56.33 14.79
CA THR A 219 -10.51 57.71 14.43
C THR A 219 -11.92 57.80 13.80
N LEU A 220 -12.82 58.43 14.55
CA LEU A 220 -14.10 59.11 14.26
C LEU A 220 -14.73 59.18 12.83
N GLY A 221 -16.05 58.95 12.80
CA GLY A 221 -17.06 59.73 12.05
C GLY A 221 -17.70 59.08 10.79
N ALA A 222 -18.93 59.42 10.36
CA ALA A 222 -20.09 60.07 11.02
C ALA A 222 -21.34 59.97 10.10
N SER A 223 -22.58 59.94 10.64
CA SER A 223 -23.89 60.15 9.95
C SER A 223 -24.29 59.19 8.79
N ASP A 224 -25.56 59.04 8.35
CA ASP A 224 -26.90 59.18 8.97
C ASP A 224 -27.99 58.55 8.02
N THR A 225 -29.26 58.49 8.48
CA THR A 225 -30.54 58.46 7.71
C THR A 225 -30.85 57.36 6.67
N SER A 226 -31.50 56.30 7.18
CA SER A 226 -32.73 55.64 6.67
C SER A 226 -33.42 56.17 5.40
N ARG A 227 -33.81 55.25 4.49
CA ARG A 227 -35.18 55.20 3.90
C ARG A 227 -35.61 53.83 3.34
N ARG A 228 -36.92 53.65 3.15
CA ARG A 228 -37.65 52.45 2.70
C ARG A 228 -38.58 52.83 1.53
N THR A 229 -38.64 52.03 0.45
CA THR A 229 -39.86 51.80 -0.37
C THR A 229 -39.73 50.64 -1.37
N THR A 230 -40.84 49.93 -1.57
CA THR A 230 -41.21 48.97 -2.64
C THR A 230 -42.46 49.56 -3.38
N PRO A 231 -43.21 48.88 -4.29
CA PRO A 231 -43.01 47.66 -5.14
C PRO A 231 -43.44 47.85 -6.64
N MET A 232 -43.52 46.77 -7.44
CA MET A 232 -44.69 46.32 -8.28
C MET A 232 -44.38 45.72 -9.68
N ALA A 233 -45.37 44.93 -10.20
CA ALA A 233 -45.51 44.29 -11.53
C ALA A 233 -44.58 43.08 -11.85
N SER A 234 -44.93 42.04 -12.64
CA SER A 234 -46.20 41.48 -13.20
C SER A 234 -45.84 40.15 -13.98
N ASP A 235 -46.68 39.19 -14.42
CA ASP A 235 -48.11 38.83 -14.22
C ASP A 235 -48.46 37.35 -14.64
N ALA A 236 -49.75 37.01 -14.68
CA ALA A 236 -50.43 36.05 -15.60
C ALA A 236 -50.26 34.49 -15.51
N ASN A 237 -50.94 33.89 -14.52
CA ASN A 237 -52.11 32.97 -14.68
C ASN A 237 -52.11 31.66 -15.56
N GLY A 238 -52.59 30.55 -14.97
CA GLY A 238 -53.37 29.44 -15.62
C GLY A 238 -52.70 28.05 -15.78
N SER A 239 -53.40 26.90 -15.79
CA SER A 239 -54.72 26.53 -15.23
C SER A 239 -54.94 24.98 -15.14
N GLN A 240 -55.63 24.51 -14.08
CA GLN A 240 -56.46 23.28 -13.95
C GLN A 240 -56.01 21.87 -14.41
N ARG A 241 -55.60 21.05 -13.42
CA ARG A 241 -56.24 19.80 -12.92
C ARG A 241 -57.11 18.91 -13.84
N ALA A 242 -56.84 17.60 -13.84
CA ALA A 242 -57.82 16.51 -14.06
C ALA A 242 -57.57 15.32 -13.10
N THR A 243 -58.56 14.45 -12.86
CA THR A 243 -58.51 13.37 -11.82
C THR A 243 -59.40 12.15 -12.12
N SER A 244 -58.85 10.93 -12.02
CA SER A 244 -59.57 9.63 -11.87
C SER A 244 -58.56 8.45 -11.92
N THR A 245 -58.77 7.21 -11.43
CA THR A 245 -59.60 6.60 -10.34
C THR A 245 -59.10 5.16 -10.09
N ALA A 246 -59.45 4.56 -8.93
CA ALA A 246 -59.41 3.10 -8.64
C ALA A 246 -58.02 2.41 -8.52
N SER A 247 -57.83 1.32 -7.77
CA SER A 247 -58.64 0.70 -6.67
C SER A 247 -57.78 -0.26 -5.83
N ASP A 248 -58.33 -0.76 -4.72
CA ASP A 248 -57.65 -1.53 -3.68
C ASP A 248 -57.05 -2.89 -4.09
N ALA A 249 -55.93 -3.26 -3.45
CA ALA A 249 -55.47 -4.65 -3.30
C ALA A 249 -54.48 -4.79 -2.12
N ASN A 250 -54.99 -4.94 -0.89
CA ASN A 250 -54.15 -5.17 0.31
C ASN A 250 -53.60 -6.61 0.35
N GLY A 251 -52.57 -6.88 -0.46
CA GLY A 251 -51.89 -8.18 -0.50
C GLY A 251 -50.70 -8.23 0.47
N SER A 252 -50.80 -9.06 1.51
CA SER A 252 -49.75 -9.26 2.51
C SER A 252 -48.46 -9.80 1.88
N ARG A 253 -47.50 -8.91 1.62
CA ARG A 253 -46.15 -9.29 1.18
C ARG A 253 -45.33 -9.67 2.41
N ARG A 254 -44.87 -10.93 2.46
CA ARG A 254 -43.70 -11.30 3.27
C ARG A 254 -42.58 -10.31 2.95
N ALA A 255 -42.09 -9.59 3.96
CA ALA A 255 -40.84 -8.88 3.82
C ALA A 255 -39.72 -9.88 3.53
N ALA A 256 -38.89 -9.60 2.53
CA ALA A 256 -37.61 -10.29 2.38
C ALA A 256 -36.74 -9.98 3.63
N PRO A 257 -35.83 -10.90 4.05
CA PRO A 257 -34.93 -10.64 5.16
C PRO A 257 -34.11 -9.36 4.92
N SER A 258 -33.81 -8.65 6.00
CA SER A 258 -33.07 -7.39 5.95
C SER A 258 -31.65 -7.59 5.40
N ALA A 259 -31.15 -6.62 4.62
CA ALA A 259 -29.82 -6.67 4.01
C ALA A 259 -28.67 -6.38 5.02
N ASN A 260 -28.70 -7.05 6.17
CA ASN A 260 -27.62 -7.07 7.16
C ASN A 260 -26.79 -8.36 7.12
N ASP A 261 -27.29 -9.43 6.47
CA ASP A 261 -26.57 -10.70 6.29
C ASP A 261 -25.58 -10.65 5.12
N ALA A 262 -24.96 -9.47 4.89
CA ALA A 262 -23.85 -9.30 3.96
C ALA A 262 -22.57 -9.80 4.66
N GLU A 263 -22.25 -11.08 4.42
CA GLU A 263 -21.19 -11.82 5.10
C GLU A 263 -19.84 -11.06 5.16
N ASP A 264 -19.14 -11.26 6.28
CA ASP A 264 -17.83 -10.68 6.57
C ASP A 264 -16.86 -10.75 5.38
N ASP A 265 -16.55 -9.59 4.78
CA ASP A 265 -15.58 -9.50 3.68
C ASP A 265 -14.20 -9.97 4.18
N PRO A 266 -13.70 -11.12 3.68
CA PRO A 266 -12.43 -11.66 4.16
C PRO A 266 -11.26 -10.74 3.81
N LEU A 267 -11.34 -9.93 2.75
CA LEU A 267 -10.30 -8.97 2.41
C LEU A 267 -10.22 -7.85 3.46
N ARG A 268 -11.35 -7.33 3.93
CA ARG A 268 -11.38 -6.39 5.07
C ARG A 268 -10.79 -7.02 6.31
N ARG A 269 -11.19 -8.24 6.68
CA ARG A 269 -10.60 -8.95 7.83
C ARG A 269 -9.09 -9.15 7.69
N ILE A 270 -8.60 -9.44 6.49
CA ILE A 270 -7.16 -9.57 6.19
C ILE A 270 -6.44 -8.23 6.35
N GLU A 271 -7.02 -7.12 5.91
CA GLU A 271 -6.46 -5.78 6.10
C GLU A 271 -6.51 -5.32 7.55
N THR A 272 -7.63 -5.54 8.26
CA THR A 272 -7.82 -5.11 9.66
C THR A 272 -7.07 -5.96 10.65
N THR A 273 -6.66 -7.19 10.33
CA THR A 273 -5.76 -8.03 11.17
C THR A 273 -4.28 -7.92 10.79
N ARG A 274 -3.96 -7.18 9.71
CA ARG A 274 -2.58 -6.99 9.23
C ARG A 274 -1.68 -6.21 10.21
N PHE A 275 -2.26 -5.51 11.19
CA PHE A 275 -1.49 -4.82 12.23
C PHE A 275 -0.57 -5.77 13.01
N LEU A 276 -0.97 -7.04 13.15
CA LEU A 276 -0.44 -7.99 14.13
C LEU A 276 1.09 -8.06 14.20
N GLY A 277 1.82 -7.73 13.13
CA GLY A 277 3.28 -7.60 13.18
C GLY A 277 3.80 -6.62 14.25
N SER A 278 3.22 -5.43 14.40
CA SER A 278 3.71 -4.40 15.34
C SER A 278 3.51 -4.81 16.80
N GLU A 279 2.29 -5.25 17.09
CA GLU A 279 1.84 -5.78 18.36
C GLU A 279 2.57 -7.08 18.74
N PHE A 280 2.82 -7.97 17.79
CA PHE A 280 3.58 -9.21 17.98
C PHE A 280 5.08 -8.94 18.22
N LEU A 281 5.68 -7.98 17.52
CA LEU A 281 7.06 -7.55 17.78
C LEU A 281 7.21 -6.95 19.18
N LEU A 282 6.23 -6.15 19.62
CA LEU A 282 6.23 -5.60 20.97
C LEU A 282 5.91 -6.67 22.04
N TRP A 283 5.10 -7.68 21.70
CA TRP A 283 4.91 -8.86 22.55
C TRP A 283 6.18 -9.72 22.64
N ILE A 284 6.95 -9.92 21.56
CA ILE A 284 8.25 -10.61 21.59
C ILE A 284 9.20 -9.89 22.55
N TRP A 285 9.30 -8.56 22.45
CA TRP A 285 10.11 -7.75 23.37
C TRP A 285 9.62 -7.90 24.80
N LEU A 286 8.34 -7.60 25.08
CA LEU A 286 7.79 -7.67 26.43
C LEU A 286 7.92 -9.08 27.02
N ARG A 287 7.75 -10.13 26.21
CA ARG A 287 8.04 -11.52 26.62
C ARG A 287 9.50 -11.68 27.00
N GLY A 288 10.44 -11.23 26.19
CA GLY A 288 11.88 -11.32 26.48
C GLY A 288 12.31 -10.58 27.74
N GLU A 289 11.67 -9.45 28.07
CA GLU A 289 11.90 -8.75 29.35
C GLU A 289 11.25 -9.46 30.56
N LEU A 290 10.10 -10.13 30.38
CA LEU A 290 9.35 -10.80 31.46
C LEU A 290 9.72 -12.28 31.66
N SER A 291 10.29 -12.95 30.66
CA SER A 291 10.56 -14.38 30.69
C SER A 291 11.60 -14.80 29.65
N THR A 292 12.68 -15.42 30.13
CA THR A 292 13.68 -16.12 29.30
C THR A 292 13.26 -17.54 28.91
N ALA A 293 11.99 -17.93 29.13
CA ALA A 293 11.52 -19.28 28.82
C ALA A 293 11.20 -19.43 27.32
N SER A 294 11.63 -20.54 26.75
CA SER A 294 11.39 -20.96 25.36
C SER A 294 9.89 -21.00 25.00
N ILE A 295 9.58 -20.82 23.72
CA ILE A 295 8.25 -21.10 23.18
C ILE A 295 8.17 -22.59 22.89
N ARG A 296 7.28 -23.32 23.60
CA ARG A 296 6.90 -24.67 23.19
C ARG A 296 5.93 -24.60 22.02
N LEU A 297 6.31 -25.24 20.93
CA LEU A 297 5.48 -25.51 19.76
C LEU A 297 5.04 -26.99 19.77
N ASP A 298 4.09 -27.34 18.90
CA ASP A 298 3.63 -28.72 18.77
C ASP A 298 4.78 -29.67 18.40
N GLY A 299 4.88 -30.82 19.07
CA GLY A 299 5.91 -31.83 18.83
C GLY A 299 7.28 -31.52 19.46
N ASP A 300 7.32 -31.32 20.78
CA ASP A 300 8.52 -31.14 21.62
C ASP A 300 9.54 -30.07 21.17
N THR A 301 9.14 -29.20 20.23
CA THR A 301 10.01 -28.16 19.69
C THR A 301 10.00 -26.95 20.62
N GLU A 302 11.08 -26.76 21.37
CA GLU A 302 11.36 -25.52 22.10
C GLU A 302 12.09 -24.50 21.21
N LEU A 303 11.64 -23.24 21.26
CA LEU A 303 12.11 -22.16 20.42
C LEU A 303 12.38 -20.87 21.22
N ASP A 304 13.63 -20.43 21.28
CA ASP A 304 13.99 -19.11 21.81
C ASP A 304 13.79 -18.03 20.74
N VAL A 305 13.24 -16.87 21.14
CA VAL A 305 12.86 -15.79 20.23
C VAL A 305 13.26 -14.43 20.80
N TRP A 306 14.04 -13.65 20.05
CA TRP A 306 14.47 -12.31 20.45
C TRP A 306 14.64 -11.34 19.27
N LEU A 307 14.79 -10.05 19.57
CA LEU A 307 15.06 -8.98 18.61
C LEU A 307 16.55 -8.62 18.63
N ASP A 308 17.19 -8.49 17.47
CA ASP A 308 18.64 -8.32 17.32
C ASP A 308 18.96 -7.33 16.17
N ARG A 309 20.17 -6.75 16.14
CA ARG A 309 20.76 -5.82 15.14
C ARG A 309 20.04 -4.51 14.87
N GLN A 310 18.73 -4.51 14.65
CA GLN A 310 17.93 -3.35 14.26
C GLN A 310 16.50 -3.44 14.79
N LEU A 311 16.02 -2.34 15.34
CA LEU A 311 14.62 -2.13 15.74
C LEU A 311 14.21 -0.70 15.36
N THR A 312 13.21 -0.56 14.48
CA THR A 312 12.58 0.73 14.18
C THR A 312 11.23 0.80 14.87
N LEU A 313 11.00 1.88 15.61
CA LEU A 313 9.70 2.23 16.16
C LEU A 313 9.13 3.44 15.41
N GLU A 314 7.84 3.39 15.08
CA GLU A 314 7.13 4.47 14.38
C GLU A 314 5.87 4.85 15.17
N SER A 315 5.53 6.13 15.20
CA SER A 315 4.31 6.62 15.84
C SER A 315 3.09 6.25 14.99
N PRO A 316 2.06 5.57 15.53
CA PRO A 316 0.85 5.22 14.77
C PRO A 316 0.07 6.43 14.23
N ILE A 317 0.34 7.63 14.75
CA ILE A 317 -0.33 8.89 14.41
C ILE A 317 0.46 9.69 13.37
N ASP A 318 1.78 9.84 13.55
CA ASP A 318 2.66 10.51 12.59
C ASP A 318 3.81 9.59 12.15
N LYS A 319 3.76 9.15 10.90
CA LYS A 319 4.77 8.24 10.32
C LYS A 319 6.14 8.89 10.12
N ASN A 320 6.26 10.21 10.30
CA ASN A 320 7.56 10.87 10.33
C ASN A 320 8.24 10.74 11.70
N GLU A 321 7.46 10.54 12.77
CA GLU A 321 7.93 10.42 14.16
C GLU A 321 8.46 8.99 14.43
N ARG A 322 9.66 8.71 13.91
CA ARG A 322 10.33 7.40 13.99
C ARG A 322 11.63 7.42 14.79
N VAL A 323 11.95 6.30 15.41
CA VAL A 323 13.21 5.99 16.11
C VAL A 323 13.79 4.73 15.47
N THR A 324 15.12 4.61 15.32
CA THR A 324 15.74 3.41 14.73
C THR A 324 17.03 3.07 15.46
N VAL A 325 16.92 2.14 16.41
CA VAL A 325 18.03 1.64 17.20
C VAL A 325 18.76 0.53 16.44
N ARG A 326 20.08 0.53 16.54
CA ARG A 326 20.95 -0.53 16.01
C ARG A 326 22.00 -0.93 17.06
N GLY A 327 22.14 -2.22 17.30
CA GLY A 327 23.00 -2.78 18.35
C GLY A 327 22.77 -4.28 18.53
N MET A 328 23.52 -4.93 19.42
CA MET A 328 23.36 -6.38 19.70
C MET A 328 22.04 -6.71 20.41
N ALA A 329 21.58 -5.82 21.28
CA ALA A 329 20.29 -5.91 21.98
C ALA A 329 19.52 -4.59 21.78
N PRO A 330 18.87 -4.39 20.61
CA PRO A 330 18.23 -3.11 20.29
C PRO A 330 16.96 -2.85 21.14
N ALA A 331 16.41 -3.87 21.79
CA ALA A 331 15.33 -3.75 22.77
C ALA A 331 15.80 -3.18 24.12
N ASP A 332 17.08 -3.39 24.50
CA ASP A 332 17.61 -2.91 25.77
C ASP A 332 18.00 -1.42 25.77
N ALA A 333 18.09 -0.80 24.60
CA ALA A 333 18.49 0.60 24.47
C ALA A 333 17.47 1.54 25.13
N GLU A 334 17.98 2.53 25.87
CA GLU A 334 17.16 3.56 26.50
C GLU A 334 16.31 4.33 25.46
N GLU A 335 16.89 4.68 24.31
CA GLU A 335 16.18 5.29 23.16
C GLU A 335 14.98 4.45 22.70
N ALA A 336 15.10 3.12 22.68
CA ALA A 336 14.01 2.22 22.32
C ALA A 336 12.92 2.23 23.41
N ARG A 337 13.32 2.10 24.68
CA ARG A 337 12.40 2.12 25.83
C ARG A 337 11.66 3.46 25.93
N GLU A 338 12.31 4.58 25.64
CA GLU A 338 11.68 5.90 25.54
C GLU A 338 10.73 6.02 24.33
N ALA A 339 11.08 5.44 23.18
CA ALA A 339 10.17 5.38 22.04
C ALA A 339 8.87 4.62 22.36
N VAL A 340 8.94 3.50 23.10
CA VAL A 340 7.75 2.78 23.59
C VAL A 340 6.99 3.61 24.62
N ARG A 341 7.66 4.29 25.56
CA ARG A 341 7.02 5.21 26.54
C ARG A 341 6.28 6.37 25.87
N ALA A 342 6.80 6.89 24.75
CA ALA A 342 6.12 7.88 23.91
C ALA A 342 4.93 7.30 23.11
N GLY A 343 4.77 5.97 23.10
CA GLY A 343 3.72 5.23 22.40
C GLY A 343 3.97 5.08 20.90
N LYS A 344 5.24 4.98 20.49
CA LYS A 344 5.62 4.41 19.18
C LYS A 344 5.59 2.89 19.27
N LEU A 345 5.28 2.22 18.15
CA LEU A 345 5.26 0.75 18.08
C LEU A 345 6.41 0.25 17.18
N PRO A 346 7.01 -0.92 17.45
CA PRO A 346 7.92 -1.59 16.52
C PRO A 346 7.27 -1.80 15.15
N VAL A 347 7.93 -1.40 14.06
CA VAL A 347 7.43 -1.59 12.68
C VAL A 347 8.40 -2.27 11.72
N VAL A 348 9.69 -2.30 12.07
CA VAL A 348 10.75 -3.03 11.37
C VAL A 348 11.67 -3.65 12.42
N ALA A 349 11.98 -4.93 12.28
CA ALA A 349 12.85 -5.64 13.22
C ALA A 349 13.51 -6.86 12.57
N ARG A 350 14.72 -7.20 13.03
CA ARG A 350 15.30 -8.53 12.80
C ARG A 350 14.95 -9.41 14.01
N ILE A 351 14.12 -10.42 13.78
CA ILE A 351 13.82 -11.49 14.73
C ILE A 351 14.84 -12.60 14.52
N VAL A 352 15.38 -13.14 15.62
CA VAL A 352 16.10 -14.41 15.63
C VAL A 352 15.22 -15.47 16.31
N LEU A 353 15.17 -16.65 15.72
CA LEU A 353 14.47 -17.82 16.23
C LEU A 353 15.52 -18.94 16.37
N ARG A 354 15.74 -19.47 17.56
CA ARG A 354 16.68 -20.58 17.80
C ARG A 354 15.91 -21.80 18.30
N ASN A 355 16.07 -22.94 17.64
CA ASN A 355 15.73 -24.23 18.25
C ASN A 355 17.03 -24.97 18.63
N VAL A 356 16.91 -26.19 19.16
CA VAL A 356 18.05 -27.01 19.61
C VAL A 356 19.08 -27.29 18.50
N GLU A 357 18.68 -27.25 17.23
CA GLU A 357 19.54 -27.59 16.09
C GLU A 357 20.10 -26.38 15.32
N ARG A 358 19.33 -25.28 15.19
CA ARG A 358 19.57 -24.22 14.19
C ARG A 358 19.09 -22.84 14.65
N ASP A 359 19.86 -21.83 14.22
CA ASP A 359 19.46 -20.42 14.24
C ASP A 359 18.79 -20.02 12.92
N PHE A 360 17.59 -19.48 13.00
CA PHE A 360 16.86 -18.88 11.89
C PHE A 360 16.75 -17.36 12.10
N VAL A 361 16.82 -16.60 11.00
CA VAL A 361 16.80 -15.13 11.04
C VAL A 361 15.74 -14.62 10.07
N ALA A 362 14.80 -13.82 10.57
CA ALA A 362 13.82 -13.11 9.76
C ALA A 362 14.00 -11.60 9.90
N GLY A 363 13.89 -10.87 8.79
CA GLY A 363 13.76 -9.41 8.78
C GLY A 363 12.36 -9.02 8.30
N LEU A 364 11.68 -8.17 9.08
CA LEU A 364 10.42 -7.51 8.74
C LEU A 364 10.68 -6.03 8.45
#